data_AF-A0A7Y2GP74-F1
#
_entry.id   AF-A0A7Y2GP74-F1
#
_cell.length_a   1.000
_cell.length_b   1.000
_cell.length_c   1.000
_cell.angle_alpha   90.00
_cell.angle_beta   90.00
_cell.angle_gamma   90.00
#
_symmetry.space_group_name_H-M   'P 1'
#
loop_
_entity.id
_entity.type
_entity.pdbx_description
1 polymer ?
#
loop_
_entity_poly.entity_id
_entity_poly.type
_entity_poly.pdbx_seq_one_letter_code
_entity_poly.pdbx_strand_id
1 'polypeptide(L)'
;MAIITLTSDFGLKDHFIGTLKGTIYKELPDAKIVDISHDISPFNIQECAYILENSYKSFPEGTIHIVGVDSEPTPENQHIAVLIDGHYFISANNGVIGLITSEIKPEKVVEVNIPNPLHGSFPVMDVFVQVACHIARGGTLEVVGKPFNQLKDLREFAPSVTDNGKKIIGSIIYIDNYGNVVTNIHKSFFEAYRKGRDFEINARTTKIKKIHNKYSDIINFDLEKNKRQGAGDLLALFNSANYI
;
A
#
# COMPACT_ATOMS: atom_id res chain seq x y z
N MET A 1 12.55 -14.75 -15.29
CA MET A 1 13.45 -13.74 -14.69
C MET A 1 12.67 -13.06 -13.58
N ALA A 2 13.09 -13.22 -12.32
CA ALA A 2 12.31 -12.77 -11.18
C ALA A 2 12.61 -11.29 -10.87
N ILE A 3 11.55 -10.49 -10.72
CA ILE A 3 11.62 -9.14 -10.15
C ILE A 3 11.24 -9.26 -8.67
N ILE A 4 12.08 -8.71 -7.81
CA ILE A 4 11.82 -8.59 -6.37
C ILE A 4 11.66 -7.11 -6.06
N THR A 5 10.50 -6.71 -5.58
CA THR A 5 10.28 -5.34 -5.13
C THR A 5 10.47 -5.24 -3.62
N LEU A 6 10.93 -4.08 -3.15
CA LEU A 6 11.14 -3.84 -1.73
C LEU A 6 10.30 -2.64 -1.26
N THR A 7 9.52 -2.84 -0.21
CA THR A 7 8.81 -1.77 0.52
C THR A 7 9.13 -1.89 2.00
N SER A 8 9.59 -0.84 2.67
CA SER A 8 9.93 -0.89 4.10
C SER A 8 9.83 0.46 4.79
N ASP A 9 9.89 0.45 6.12
CA ASP A 9 10.00 1.62 6.99
C ASP A 9 11.42 1.81 7.59
N PHE A 10 12.42 1.13 7.01
CA PHE A 10 13.82 1.19 7.47
C PHE A 10 14.52 2.53 7.21
N GLY A 11 13.96 3.37 6.33
CA GLY A 11 14.62 4.57 5.83
C GLY A 11 15.81 4.28 4.91
N LEU A 12 16.40 5.37 4.41
CA LEU A 12 17.60 5.33 3.55
C LEU A 12 18.86 5.84 4.26
N LYS A 13 18.75 6.19 5.54
CA LYS A 13 19.87 6.75 6.32
C LYS A 13 20.89 5.68 6.72
N ASP A 14 20.39 4.54 7.17
CA ASP A 14 21.20 3.45 7.72
C ASP A 14 21.45 2.35 6.68
N HIS A 15 22.30 1.38 7.02
CA HIS A 15 22.77 0.36 6.08
C HIS A 15 21.73 -0.72 5.72
N PHE A 16 20.55 -0.73 6.34
CA PHE A 16 19.60 -1.84 6.26
C PHE A 16 19.18 -2.21 4.83
N ILE A 17 18.90 -1.21 3.97
CA ILE A 17 18.52 -1.47 2.57
C ILE A 17 19.69 -2.04 1.77
N GLY A 18 20.90 -1.53 1.98
CA GLY A 18 22.11 -2.06 1.35
C GLY A 18 22.36 -3.52 1.76
N THR A 19 22.21 -3.83 3.05
CA THR A 19 22.31 -5.20 3.57
C THR A 19 21.23 -6.10 2.99
N LEU A 20 19.96 -5.67 2.97
CA LEU A 20 18.84 -6.45 2.43
C LEU A 20 19.08 -6.84 0.96
N LYS A 21 19.49 -5.87 0.13
CA LYS A 21 19.85 -6.13 -1.27
C LYS A 21 21.04 -7.07 -1.40
N GLY A 22 22.08 -6.87 -0.59
CA GLY A 22 23.23 -7.77 -0.55
C GLY A 22 22.86 -9.20 -0.20
N THR A 23 21.97 -9.39 0.77
CA THR A 23 21.44 -10.72 1.15
C THR A 23 20.67 -11.35 0.00
N ILE A 24 19.82 -10.59 -0.71
CA ILE A 24 19.13 -11.08 -1.90
C ILE A 24 20.14 -11.49 -2.98
N TYR A 25 21.14 -10.67 -3.29
CA TYR A 25 22.14 -11.00 -4.33
C TYR A 25 23.02 -12.19 -3.95
N LYS A 26 23.27 -12.42 -2.66
CA LYS A 26 24.01 -13.60 -2.20
C LYS A 26 23.24 -14.90 -2.51
N GLU A 27 21.92 -14.87 -2.36
CA GLU A 27 21.06 -16.02 -2.63
C GLU A 27 20.67 -16.13 -4.11
N LEU A 28 20.40 -14.99 -4.77
CA LEU A 28 19.92 -14.90 -6.13
C LEU A 28 20.70 -13.82 -6.91
N PRO A 29 21.89 -14.16 -7.45
CA PRO A 29 22.79 -13.18 -8.09
C PRO A 29 22.15 -12.41 -9.26
N ASP A 30 21.26 -13.06 -10.01
CA ASP A 30 20.59 -12.48 -11.19
C ASP A 30 19.24 -11.80 -10.86
N ALA A 31 18.92 -11.58 -9.58
CA ALA A 31 17.68 -10.93 -9.16
C ALA A 31 17.60 -9.50 -9.69
N LYS A 32 16.42 -9.10 -10.18
CA LYS A 32 16.14 -7.69 -10.47
C LYS A 32 15.42 -7.06 -9.29
N ILE A 33 16.14 -6.24 -8.53
CA ILE A 33 15.57 -5.56 -7.37
C ILE A 33 15.03 -4.19 -7.78
N VAL A 34 13.81 -3.87 -7.37
CA VAL A 34 13.19 -2.55 -7.55
C VAL A 34 12.67 -2.04 -6.21
N ASP A 35 13.16 -0.89 -5.77
CA ASP A 35 12.61 -0.26 -4.56
C ASP A 35 11.29 0.42 -4.91
N ILE A 36 10.23 0.10 -4.18
CA ILE A 36 8.96 0.84 -4.25
C ILE A 36 9.06 2.06 -3.34
N SER A 37 9.34 1.84 -2.06
CA SER A 37 9.62 2.91 -1.10
C SER A 37 10.31 2.34 0.14
N HIS A 38 11.25 3.11 0.69
CA HIS A 38 11.86 2.84 1.99
C HIS A 38 11.57 3.94 3.00
N ASP A 39 10.71 4.90 2.62
CA ASP A 39 10.38 6.09 3.40
C ASP A 39 8.93 6.02 3.93
N ILE A 40 8.40 4.80 4.06
CA ILE A 40 7.15 4.56 4.77
C ILE A 40 7.35 5.03 6.21
N SER A 41 6.40 5.79 6.75
CA SER A 41 6.47 6.20 8.16
C SER A 41 6.58 4.95 9.05
N PRO A 42 7.46 4.93 10.07
CA PRO A 42 7.64 3.79 10.95
C PRO A 42 6.32 3.21 11.45
N PHE A 43 6.11 1.91 11.23
CA PHE A 43 4.91 1.16 11.63
C PHE A 43 3.59 1.57 10.96
N ASN A 44 3.63 2.40 9.90
CA ASN A 44 2.42 2.90 9.27
C ASN A 44 1.85 1.93 8.21
N ILE A 45 0.93 1.08 8.67
CA ILE A 45 0.28 0.04 7.87
C ILE A 45 -0.57 0.63 6.72
N GLN A 46 -1.28 1.73 6.97
CA GLN A 46 -2.18 2.33 5.96
C GLN A 46 -1.40 2.97 4.81
N GLU A 47 -0.33 3.70 5.14
CA GLU A 47 0.56 4.28 4.15
C GLU A 47 1.24 3.19 3.31
N CYS A 48 1.74 2.14 3.95
CA CYS A 48 2.32 0.99 3.26
C CYS A 48 1.35 0.35 2.28
N ALA A 49 0.13 0.04 2.74
CA ALA A 49 -0.91 -0.55 1.91
C ALA A 49 -1.28 0.36 0.73
N TYR A 50 -1.46 1.66 0.97
CA TYR A 50 -1.77 2.63 -0.08
C TYR A 50 -0.68 2.69 -1.16
N ILE A 51 0.60 2.73 -0.77
CA ILE A 51 1.72 2.77 -1.71
C ILE A 51 1.81 1.45 -2.51
N LEU A 52 1.67 0.30 -1.83
CA LEU A 52 1.72 -1.01 -2.49
C LEU A 52 0.57 -1.19 -3.46
N GLU A 53 -0.68 -0.95 -3.04
CA GLU A 53 -1.90 -1.11 -3.86
C GLU A 53 -1.78 -0.33 -5.18
N ASN A 54 -1.16 0.85 -5.13
CA ASN A 54 -1.01 1.73 -6.28
C ASN A 54 0.27 1.49 -7.11
N SER A 55 1.12 0.54 -6.73
CA SER A 55 2.37 0.24 -7.43
C SER A 55 2.42 -1.18 -7.98
N TYR A 56 1.96 -2.18 -7.23
CA TYR A 56 2.25 -3.59 -7.55
C TYR A 56 1.70 -4.04 -8.90
N LYS A 57 0.52 -3.53 -9.31
CA LYS A 57 -0.14 -3.86 -10.59
C LYS A 57 0.60 -3.35 -11.82
N SER A 58 1.60 -2.48 -11.65
CA SER A 58 2.45 -2.00 -12.74
C SER A 58 3.60 -2.97 -13.05
N PHE A 59 3.81 -3.97 -12.21
CA PHE A 59 4.81 -5.01 -12.41
C PHE A 59 4.21 -6.20 -13.18
N PRO A 60 5.02 -7.03 -13.86
CA PRO A 60 4.53 -8.24 -14.48
C PRO A 60 4.11 -9.29 -13.45
N GLU A 61 3.19 -10.18 -13.84
CA GLU A 61 2.83 -11.38 -13.07
C GLU A 61 4.10 -12.18 -12.68
N GLY A 62 4.05 -12.80 -11.50
CA GLY A 62 5.16 -13.52 -10.89
C GLY A 62 6.17 -12.63 -10.15
N THR A 63 5.99 -11.31 -10.17
CA THR A 63 6.79 -10.39 -9.33
C THR A 63 6.57 -10.68 -7.84
N ILE A 64 7.65 -10.63 -7.07
CA ILE A 64 7.66 -10.92 -5.63
C ILE A 64 7.87 -9.61 -4.87
N HIS A 65 6.93 -9.26 -4.00
CA HIS A 65 6.95 -8.04 -3.21
C HIS A 65 7.32 -8.37 -1.76
N ILE A 66 8.49 -7.92 -1.32
CA ILE A 66 8.91 -8.02 0.08
C ILE A 66 8.44 -6.76 0.81
N VAL A 67 7.64 -6.95 1.86
CA VAL A 67 7.04 -5.89 2.66
C VAL A 67 7.61 -5.93 4.08
N GLY A 68 8.59 -5.07 4.34
CA GLY A 68 9.28 -4.93 5.61
C GLY A 68 8.82 -3.73 6.42
N VAL A 69 7.52 -3.64 6.74
CA VAL A 69 6.95 -2.61 7.61
C VAL A 69 6.30 -3.31 8.80
N ASP A 70 6.67 -2.95 10.03
CA ASP A 70 6.23 -3.62 11.27
C ASP A 70 6.28 -5.16 11.14
N SER A 71 7.42 -5.67 10.67
CA SER A 71 7.59 -7.07 10.25
C SER A 71 8.00 -8.03 11.38
N GLU A 72 8.05 -7.55 12.62
CA GLU A 72 8.45 -8.36 13.76
C GLU A 72 7.43 -9.49 14.00
N PRO A 73 7.88 -10.76 14.11
CA PRO A 73 6.96 -11.86 14.39
C PRO A 73 6.47 -11.76 15.84
N THR A 74 5.16 -11.80 16.01
CA THR A 74 4.52 -11.94 17.33
C THR A 74 3.46 -13.04 17.26
N PRO A 75 2.93 -13.54 18.40
CA PRO A 75 1.79 -14.44 18.40
C PRO A 75 0.56 -13.90 17.67
N GLU A 76 0.51 -12.59 17.38
CA GLU A 76 -0.56 -11.94 16.63
C GLU A 76 -0.15 -11.51 15.22
N ASN A 77 1.15 -11.43 14.93
CA ASN A 77 1.72 -10.99 13.65
C ASN A 77 2.59 -12.11 13.05
N GLN A 78 1.96 -13.13 12.48
CA GLN A 78 2.69 -14.22 11.82
C GLN A 78 3.29 -13.73 10.50
N HIS A 79 4.42 -14.31 10.10
CA HIS A 79 4.92 -14.12 8.73
C HIS A 79 4.07 -14.91 7.75
N ILE A 80 3.70 -14.26 6.66
CA ILE A 80 2.82 -14.80 5.65
C ILE A 80 3.43 -14.61 4.26
N ALA A 81 3.14 -15.57 3.38
CA ALA A 81 3.38 -15.46 1.95
C ALA A 81 2.07 -15.67 1.20
N VAL A 82 1.80 -14.79 0.24
CA VAL A 82 0.46 -14.63 -0.35
C VAL A 82 0.57 -14.51 -1.85
N LEU A 83 -0.35 -15.14 -2.59
CA LEU A 83 -0.51 -14.98 -4.04
C LEU A 83 -1.79 -14.21 -4.33
N ILE A 84 -1.67 -13.04 -4.95
CA ILE A 84 -2.77 -12.12 -5.27
C ILE A 84 -2.54 -11.58 -6.68
N ASP A 85 -3.52 -11.71 -7.57
CA ASP A 85 -3.46 -11.23 -8.95
C ASP A 85 -2.17 -11.70 -9.69
N GLY A 86 -1.76 -12.96 -9.47
CA GLY A 86 -0.51 -13.48 -10.03
C GLY A 86 0.79 -12.92 -9.42
N HIS A 87 0.72 -12.07 -8.40
CA HIS A 87 1.86 -11.52 -7.67
C HIS A 87 2.06 -12.19 -6.30
N TYR A 88 3.31 -12.34 -5.89
CA TYR A 88 3.65 -12.86 -4.57
C TYR A 88 3.92 -11.72 -3.60
N PHE A 89 3.39 -11.80 -2.39
CA PHE A 89 3.69 -10.88 -1.30
C PHE A 89 4.25 -11.65 -0.11
N ILE A 90 5.29 -11.12 0.51
CA ILE A 90 5.89 -11.66 1.72
C ILE A 90 5.90 -10.55 2.77
N SER A 91 5.17 -10.74 3.85
CA SER A 91 4.86 -9.71 4.84
C SER A 91 4.61 -10.32 6.21
N ALA A 92 4.59 -9.50 7.27
CA ALA A 92 3.87 -9.85 8.48
C ALA A 92 2.36 -9.71 8.27
N ASN A 93 1.58 -10.51 9.00
CA ASN A 93 0.12 -10.45 9.09
C ASN A 93 -0.33 -9.31 10.01
N ASN A 94 0.12 -8.08 9.72
CA ASN A 94 -0.19 -6.87 10.49
C ASN A 94 -1.32 -6.03 9.86
N GLY A 95 -1.90 -6.52 8.76
CA GLY A 95 -3.04 -5.91 8.08
C GLY A 95 -2.73 -5.19 6.76
N VAL A 96 -1.44 -5.03 6.37
CA VAL A 96 -1.09 -4.51 5.04
C VAL A 96 -1.77 -5.32 3.94
N ILE A 97 -1.62 -6.65 3.99
CA ILE A 97 -2.25 -7.55 3.01
C ILE A 97 -3.77 -7.44 3.06
N GLY A 98 -4.36 -7.39 4.26
CA GLY A 98 -5.81 -7.28 4.43
C GLY A 98 -6.40 -6.03 3.76
N LEU A 99 -5.70 -4.90 3.81
CA LEU A 99 -6.09 -3.67 3.12
C LEU A 99 -6.00 -3.83 1.59
N ILE A 100 -4.88 -4.37 1.09
CA ILE A 100 -4.67 -4.61 -0.36
C ILE A 100 -5.71 -5.59 -0.93
N THR A 101 -6.15 -6.56 -0.13
CA THR A 101 -7.07 -7.63 -0.53
C THR A 101 -8.51 -7.37 -0.11
N SER A 102 -8.86 -6.12 0.25
CA SER A 102 -10.20 -5.78 0.74
C SER A 102 -11.32 -6.12 -0.25
N GLU A 103 -11.04 -5.97 -1.55
CA GLU A 103 -11.99 -6.26 -2.65
C GLU A 103 -11.59 -7.49 -3.48
N ILE A 104 -10.46 -8.14 -3.17
CA ILE A 104 -9.89 -9.25 -3.96
C ILE A 104 -9.52 -10.39 -3.03
N LYS A 105 -10.07 -11.57 -3.28
CA LYS A 105 -9.71 -12.76 -2.51
C LYS A 105 -8.34 -13.28 -2.96
N PRO A 106 -7.36 -13.47 -2.05
CA PRO A 106 -6.09 -14.09 -2.39
C PRO A 106 -6.29 -15.49 -2.99
N GLU A 107 -5.51 -15.82 -4.01
CA GLU A 107 -5.46 -17.15 -4.61
C GLU A 107 -4.89 -18.18 -3.63
N LYS A 108 -3.90 -17.75 -2.85
CA LYS A 108 -3.24 -18.59 -1.86
C LYS A 108 -2.67 -17.74 -0.72
N VAL A 109 -2.75 -18.27 0.48
CA VAL A 109 -2.17 -17.67 1.69
C VAL A 109 -1.52 -18.79 2.49
N VAL A 110 -0.25 -18.62 2.86
CA VAL A 110 0.44 -19.53 3.77
C VAL A 110 1.07 -18.75 4.92
N GLU A 111 1.03 -19.35 6.10
CA GLU A 111 1.87 -18.96 7.23
C GLU A 111 3.25 -19.54 6.99
N VAL A 112 4.27 -18.67 6.96
CA VAL A 112 5.64 -19.04 6.67
C VAL A 112 6.17 -19.91 7.81
N ASN A 113 6.66 -21.09 7.44
CA ASN A 113 7.22 -22.08 8.36
C ASN A 113 8.39 -22.78 7.65
N ILE A 114 9.51 -22.08 7.55
CA ILE A 114 10.74 -22.57 6.94
C ILE A 114 11.61 -23.31 7.96
N PRO A 115 12.36 -24.34 7.56
CA PRO A 115 13.28 -25.04 8.46
C PRO A 115 14.47 -24.16 8.82
N ASN A 116 14.86 -24.16 10.11
CA ASN A 116 16.01 -23.40 10.64
C ASN A 116 16.00 -21.91 10.22
N PRO A 117 14.94 -21.15 10.54
CA PRO A 117 14.95 -19.72 10.27
C PRO A 117 16.11 -19.08 11.03
N LEU A 118 16.83 -18.18 10.37
CA LEU A 118 17.79 -17.33 11.09
C LEU A 118 16.97 -16.47 12.05
N HIS A 119 17.25 -16.57 13.35
CA HIS A 119 16.59 -15.76 14.37
C HIS A 119 17.44 -14.53 14.67
N GLY A 120 17.57 -13.63 13.69
CA GLY A 120 18.20 -12.33 13.87
C GLY A 120 17.17 -11.25 14.19
N SER A 121 17.68 -10.04 14.45
CA SER A 121 16.83 -8.87 14.73
C SER A 121 16.08 -8.35 13.49
N PHE A 122 16.31 -8.93 12.30
CA PHE A 122 15.76 -8.46 11.04
C PHE A 122 15.10 -9.60 10.26
N PRO A 123 13.85 -9.94 10.60
CA PRO A 123 13.13 -11.04 9.94
C PRO A 123 13.01 -10.90 8.43
N VAL A 124 13.00 -9.68 7.92
CA VAL A 124 12.99 -9.41 6.47
C VAL A 124 14.21 -10.04 5.79
N MET A 125 15.40 -9.90 6.37
CA MET A 125 16.63 -10.46 5.81
C MET A 125 16.69 -11.98 6.02
N ASP A 126 16.25 -12.42 7.18
CA ASP A 126 16.44 -13.80 7.65
C ASP A 126 15.40 -14.77 7.08
N VAL A 127 14.16 -14.32 6.93
CA VAL A 127 13.01 -15.13 6.54
C VAL A 127 12.49 -14.70 5.17
N PHE A 128 12.22 -13.40 4.96
CA PHE A 128 11.52 -12.97 3.74
C PHE A 128 12.38 -13.16 2.49
N VAL A 129 13.69 -12.90 2.58
CA VAL A 129 14.61 -13.15 1.46
C VAL A 129 14.65 -14.63 1.09
N GLN A 130 14.66 -15.55 2.05
CA GLN A 130 14.67 -16.99 1.76
C GLN A 130 13.40 -17.42 1.02
N VAL A 131 12.25 -16.96 1.49
CA VAL A 131 10.95 -17.20 0.85
C VAL A 131 10.92 -16.62 -0.56
N ALA A 132 11.39 -15.37 -0.73
CA ALA A 132 11.44 -14.71 -2.03
C ALA A 132 12.34 -15.47 -3.03
N CYS A 133 13.53 -15.89 -2.60
CA CYS A 133 14.46 -16.61 -3.45
C CYS A 133 13.94 -18.01 -3.81
N HIS A 134 13.22 -18.69 -2.91
CA HIS A 134 12.54 -19.95 -3.21
C HIS A 134 11.48 -19.77 -4.30
N ILE A 135 10.61 -18.77 -4.17
CA ILE A 135 9.57 -18.46 -5.16
C ILE A 135 10.20 -18.08 -6.50
N ALA A 136 11.25 -17.25 -6.49
CA ALA A 136 11.96 -16.81 -7.68
C ALA A 136 12.59 -17.96 -8.49
N ARG A 137 12.94 -19.07 -7.82
CA ARG A 137 13.45 -20.30 -8.45
C ARG A 137 12.33 -21.24 -8.96
N GLY A 138 11.07 -20.81 -8.89
CA GLY A 138 9.90 -21.59 -9.30
C GLY A 138 9.33 -22.49 -8.19
N GLY A 139 9.78 -22.30 -6.95
CA GLY A 139 9.26 -23.03 -5.80
C GLY A 139 7.83 -22.58 -5.44
N THR A 140 7.01 -23.50 -4.94
CA THR A 140 5.62 -23.21 -4.58
C THR A 140 5.47 -22.76 -3.12
N LEU A 141 4.35 -22.09 -2.81
CA LEU A 141 4.08 -21.58 -1.45
C LEU A 141 3.89 -22.70 -0.41
N GLU A 142 3.44 -23.88 -0.82
CA GLU A 142 3.24 -25.04 0.05
C GLU A 142 4.55 -25.57 0.65
N VAL A 143 5.69 -25.26 0.03
CA VAL A 143 7.00 -25.70 0.53
C VAL A 143 7.51 -24.77 1.65
N VAL A 144 7.12 -23.50 1.63
CA VAL A 144 7.61 -22.48 2.58
C VAL A 144 6.68 -22.25 3.76
N GLY A 145 5.50 -22.88 3.77
CA GLY A 145 4.49 -22.59 4.78
C GLY A 145 3.29 -23.53 4.76
N LYS A 146 2.41 -23.34 5.74
CA LYS A 146 1.15 -24.07 5.87
C LYS A 146 -0.02 -23.18 5.46
N PRO A 147 -1.12 -23.74 4.92
CA PRO A 147 -2.31 -22.95 4.59
C PRO A 147 -2.77 -22.08 5.76
N PHE A 148 -3.07 -20.81 5.49
CA PHE A 148 -3.46 -19.82 6.49
C PHE A 148 -4.74 -19.10 6.07
N ASN A 149 -5.66 -18.86 7.01
CA ASN A 149 -6.96 -18.26 6.74
C ASN A 149 -7.34 -17.13 7.71
N GLN A 150 -6.40 -16.68 8.54
CA GLN A 150 -6.63 -15.66 9.58
C GLN A 150 -5.93 -14.34 9.22
N LEU A 151 -6.01 -13.93 7.96
CA LEU A 151 -5.50 -12.60 7.56
C LEU A 151 -6.19 -11.51 8.38
N LYS A 152 -5.41 -10.58 8.94
CA LYS A 152 -5.97 -9.45 9.67
C LYS A 152 -6.77 -8.57 8.73
N ASP A 153 -8.00 -8.30 9.15
CA ASP A 153 -8.95 -7.50 8.41
C ASP A 153 -9.06 -6.12 9.07
N LEU A 154 -8.59 -5.11 8.35
CA LEU A 154 -8.53 -3.72 8.82
C LEU A 154 -9.71 -2.87 8.34
N ARG A 155 -10.89 -3.48 8.12
CA ARG A 155 -12.13 -2.77 7.76
C ARG A 155 -12.53 -1.65 8.73
N GLU A 156 -12.04 -1.64 9.96
CA GLU A 156 -12.27 -0.52 10.89
C GLU A 156 -11.70 0.82 10.38
N PHE A 157 -10.72 0.77 9.48
CA PHE A 157 -10.13 1.93 8.82
C PHE A 157 -10.84 2.31 7.52
N ALA A 158 -11.88 1.59 7.11
CA ALA A 158 -12.69 1.94 5.94
C ALA A 158 -13.50 3.22 6.21
N PRO A 159 -13.80 4.02 5.17
CA PRO A 159 -14.69 5.17 5.34
C PRO A 159 -16.07 4.70 5.81
N SER A 160 -16.66 5.42 6.74
CA SER A 160 -17.98 5.10 7.30
C SER A 160 -19.05 6.01 6.73
N VAL A 161 -20.28 5.49 6.69
CA VAL A 161 -21.45 6.26 6.25
C VAL A 161 -22.42 6.44 7.40
N THR A 162 -22.80 7.69 7.61
CA THR A 162 -23.70 8.12 8.67
C THR A 162 -24.84 8.96 8.09
N ASP A 163 -25.78 9.37 8.96
CA ASP A 163 -26.93 10.21 8.58
C ASP A 163 -27.74 9.62 7.42
N ASN A 164 -28.12 8.34 7.52
CA ASN A 164 -28.92 7.63 6.52
C ASN A 164 -28.37 7.73 5.09
N GLY A 165 -27.04 7.63 4.91
CA GLY A 165 -26.40 7.70 3.59
C GLY A 165 -26.08 9.11 3.11
N LYS A 166 -26.21 10.13 3.97
CA LYS A 166 -25.98 11.53 3.58
C LYS A 166 -24.61 12.06 3.97
N LYS A 167 -23.89 11.37 4.85
CA LYS A 167 -22.58 11.80 5.32
C LYS A 167 -21.56 10.67 5.24
N ILE A 168 -20.48 10.90 4.50
CA ILE A 168 -19.30 10.03 4.51
C ILE A 168 -18.30 10.62 5.49
N ILE A 169 -17.73 9.78 6.35
CA ILE A 169 -16.65 10.12 7.26
C ILE A 169 -15.45 9.27 6.88
N GLY A 170 -14.39 9.93 6.42
CA GLY A 170 -13.11 9.31 6.10
C GLY A 170 -11.97 9.88 6.94
N SER A 171 -10.79 9.33 6.71
CA SER A 171 -9.54 9.68 7.38
C SER A 171 -8.45 9.94 6.34
N ILE A 172 -7.43 10.70 6.72
CA ILE A 172 -6.22 10.89 5.92
C ILE A 172 -5.39 9.61 6.04
N ILE A 173 -4.97 9.05 4.91
CA ILE A 173 -4.16 7.82 4.86
C ILE A 173 -2.75 8.05 4.32
N TYR A 174 -2.53 9.15 3.58
CA TYR A 174 -1.25 9.44 2.96
C TYR A 174 -1.10 10.93 2.70
N ILE A 175 0.13 11.43 2.81
CA ILE A 175 0.52 12.77 2.35
C ILE A 175 1.63 12.57 1.34
N ASP A 176 1.40 13.00 0.10
CA ASP A 176 2.39 12.81 -0.95
C ASP A 176 3.51 13.84 -0.91
N ASN A 177 4.53 13.65 -1.74
CA ASN A 177 5.68 14.55 -1.81
C ASN A 177 5.34 15.99 -2.26
N TYR A 178 4.19 16.20 -2.90
CA TYR A 178 3.72 17.55 -3.25
C TYR A 178 2.94 18.21 -2.11
N GLY A 179 2.72 17.49 -1.00
CA GLY A 179 1.91 17.93 0.13
C GLY A 179 0.40 17.75 -0.09
N ASN A 180 -0.02 16.98 -1.09
CA ASN A 180 -1.43 16.64 -1.22
C ASN A 180 -1.83 15.68 -0.11
N VAL A 181 -3.00 15.92 0.46
CA VAL A 181 -3.57 15.11 1.53
C VAL A 181 -4.53 14.11 0.90
N VAL A 182 -4.20 12.82 0.97
CA VAL A 182 -5.02 11.74 0.41
C VAL A 182 -5.86 11.10 1.50
N THR A 183 -7.15 10.95 1.23
CA THR A 183 -8.12 10.32 2.13
C THR A 183 -8.35 8.86 1.78
N ASN A 184 -8.97 8.09 2.69
CA ASN A 184 -9.46 6.73 2.41
C ASN A 184 -10.78 6.69 1.62
N ILE A 185 -11.26 7.82 1.08
CA ILE A 185 -12.52 7.88 0.35
C ILE A 185 -12.25 7.66 -1.14
N HIS A 186 -12.43 6.43 -1.59
CA HIS A 186 -12.32 6.08 -3.01
C HIS A 186 -13.54 6.61 -3.82
N LYS A 187 -13.32 6.96 -5.09
CA LYS A 187 -14.32 7.52 -6.00
C LYS A 187 -15.57 6.67 -6.14
N SER A 188 -15.41 5.34 -6.24
CA SER A 188 -16.56 4.43 -6.35
C SER A 188 -17.45 4.50 -5.11
N PHE A 189 -16.85 4.53 -3.92
CA PHE A 189 -17.54 4.66 -2.64
C PHE A 189 -18.23 6.03 -2.55
N PHE A 190 -17.50 7.11 -2.87
CA PHE A 190 -18.07 8.45 -2.90
C PHE A 190 -19.31 8.55 -3.81
N GLU A 191 -19.22 8.06 -5.05
CA GLU A 191 -20.33 8.15 -6.00
C GLU A 191 -21.51 7.24 -5.64
N ALA A 192 -21.25 6.06 -5.06
CA ALA A 192 -22.29 5.13 -4.60
C ALA A 192 -23.23 5.77 -3.56
N TYR A 193 -22.70 6.62 -2.69
CA TYR A 193 -23.49 7.33 -1.68
C TYR A 193 -23.91 8.72 -2.13
N ARG A 194 -23.11 9.43 -2.92
CA ARG A 194 -23.47 10.75 -3.47
C ARG A 194 -24.74 10.65 -4.33
N LYS A 195 -24.84 9.65 -5.21
CA LYS A 195 -25.99 9.43 -6.11
C LYS A 195 -26.39 10.70 -6.89
N GLY A 196 -25.40 11.43 -7.40
CA GLY A 196 -25.59 12.65 -8.18
C GLY A 196 -26.01 13.90 -7.40
N ARG A 197 -26.17 13.83 -6.07
CA ARG A 197 -26.52 14.99 -5.24
C ARG A 197 -25.37 16.01 -5.18
N ASP A 198 -25.72 17.25 -4.88
CA ASP A 198 -24.73 18.24 -4.45
C ASP A 198 -24.06 17.78 -3.15
N PHE A 199 -22.79 18.16 -2.99
CA PHE A 199 -21.98 17.76 -1.86
C PHE A 199 -21.10 18.91 -1.36
N GLU A 200 -20.59 18.73 -0.15
CA GLU A 200 -19.56 19.56 0.45
C GLU A 200 -18.57 18.67 1.17
N ILE A 201 -17.30 18.76 0.78
CA ILE A 201 -16.18 18.14 1.50
C ILE A 201 -15.77 19.12 2.61
N ASN A 202 -15.81 18.65 3.84
CA ASN A 202 -15.40 19.40 5.01
C ASN A 202 -14.06 18.86 5.51
N ALA A 203 -13.00 19.66 5.37
CA ALA A 203 -11.66 19.36 5.86
C ALA A 203 -11.25 20.43 6.89
N ARG A 204 -11.41 20.10 8.17
CA ARG A 204 -11.27 21.05 9.29
C ARG A 204 -12.14 22.31 9.08
N THR A 205 -11.53 23.45 8.80
CA THR A 205 -12.18 24.74 8.61
C THR A 205 -12.56 25.01 7.15
N THR A 206 -12.14 24.15 6.21
CA THR A 206 -12.34 24.40 4.79
C THR A 206 -13.45 23.57 4.19
N LYS A 207 -14.19 24.20 3.27
CA LYS A 207 -15.34 23.65 2.57
C LYS A 207 -15.08 23.65 1.07
N ILE A 208 -15.17 22.48 0.45
CA ILE A 208 -14.96 22.31 -0.98
C ILE A 208 -16.23 21.71 -1.59
N LYS A 209 -16.77 22.36 -2.62
CA LYS A 209 -18.02 21.93 -3.29
C LYS A 209 -17.81 21.34 -4.68
N LYS A 210 -16.55 21.28 -5.12
CA LYS A 210 -16.17 20.80 -6.45
C LYS A 210 -14.92 19.95 -6.36
N ILE A 211 -14.97 18.78 -6.97
CA ILE A 211 -13.79 17.95 -7.23
C ILE A 211 -13.43 18.15 -8.70
N HIS A 212 -12.18 18.53 -8.95
CA HIS A 212 -11.63 18.78 -10.28
C HIS A 212 -10.99 17.49 -10.85
N ASN A 213 -10.62 17.49 -12.14
CA ASN A 213 -9.92 16.35 -12.74
C ASN A 213 -8.40 16.53 -12.71
N LYS A 214 -7.92 17.77 -12.78
CA LYS A 214 -6.49 18.14 -12.74
C LYS A 214 -6.30 19.50 -12.07
N TYR A 215 -5.09 19.79 -11.61
CA TYR A 215 -4.75 21.05 -10.93
C TYR A 215 -5.15 22.31 -11.71
N SER A 216 -4.96 22.31 -13.03
CA SER A 216 -5.27 23.47 -13.86
C SER A 216 -6.76 23.80 -13.94
N ASP A 217 -7.64 22.88 -13.58
CA ASP A 217 -9.09 23.07 -13.69
C ASP A 217 -9.65 24.06 -12.67
N ILE A 218 -8.87 24.43 -11.65
CA ILE A 218 -9.24 25.52 -10.74
C ILE A 218 -9.16 26.89 -11.45
N ILE A 219 -8.33 27.00 -12.49
CA ILE A 219 -8.11 28.24 -13.22
C ILE A 219 -9.24 28.42 -14.24
N ASN A 220 -10.09 29.42 -14.02
CA ASN A 220 -11.07 29.85 -15.01
C ASN A 220 -10.43 30.85 -15.99
N PHE A 221 -10.09 30.40 -17.20
CA PHE A 221 -9.45 31.24 -18.21
C PHE A 221 -10.38 32.29 -18.85
N ASP A 222 -11.70 32.18 -18.65
CA ASP A 222 -12.67 33.18 -19.10
C ASP A 222 -12.64 34.45 -18.24
N LEU A 223 -12.06 34.37 -17.03
CA LEU A 223 -11.87 35.52 -16.15
C LEU A 223 -10.57 36.28 -16.48
N GLU A 224 -10.54 37.56 -16.16
CA GLU A 224 -9.30 38.36 -16.17
C GLU A 224 -8.26 37.74 -15.23
N LYS A 225 -6.97 37.82 -15.59
CA LYS A 225 -5.87 37.12 -14.88
C LYS A 225 -5.84 37.36 -13.37
N ASN A 226 -6.17 38.58 -12.92
CA ASN A 226 -6.20 38.98 -11.51
C ASN A 226 -7.43 38.45 -10.72
N LYS A 227 -8.44 37.90 -11.41
CA LYS A 227 -9.65 37.32 -10.81
C LYS A 227 -9.64 35.79 -10.82
N ARG A 228 -8.59 35.17 -11.39
CA ARG A 228 -8.48 33.72 -11.50
C ARG A 228 -8.01 33.16 -10.17
N GLN A 229 -8.58 32.01 -9.80
CA GLN A 229 -7.93 31.13 -8.84
C GLN A 229 -6.64 30.57 -9.45
N GLY A 230 -5.67 30.23 -8.63
CA GLY A 230 -4.36 29.77 -9.07
C GLY A 230 -3.54 29.12 -7.96
N ALA A 231 -2.23 29.30 -8.04
CA ALA A 231 -1.31 28.70 -7.08
C ALA A 231 -1.62 29.16 -5.65
N GLY A 232 -1.76 28.21 -4.73
CA GLY A 232 -2.08 28.46 -3.32
C GLY A 232 -3.57 28.39 -2.98
N ASP A 233 -4.47 28.41 -3.98
CA ASP A 233 -5.89 28.18 -3.76
C ASP A 233 -6.17 26.70 -3.53
N LEU A 234 -7.08 26.40 -2.59
CA LEU A 234 -7.45 25.03 -2.26
C LEU A 234 -8.34 24.42 -3.35
N LEU A 235 -8.10 23.16 -3.66
CA LEU A 235 -8.91 22.34 -4.55
C LEU A 235 -8.96 20.90 -4.05
N ALA A 236 -9.98 20.16 -4.49
CA ALA A 236 -10.05 18.71 -4.35
C ALA A 236 -9.93 18.06 -5.74
N LEU A 237 -9.31 16.89 -5.80
CA LEU A 237 -9.16 16.05 -7.00
C LEU A 237 -9.54 14.62 -6.63
N PHE A 238 -9.80 13.80 -7.63
CA PHE A 238 -9.49 12.38 -7.50
C PHE A 238 -8.06 12.20 -7.97
N ASN A 239 -7.18 11.66 -7.13
CA ASN A 239 -5.80 11.38 -7.52
C ASN A 239 -5.74 10.24 -8.56
N SER A 240 -4.55 9.86 -9.01
CA SER A 240 -4.38 8.77 -9.99
C SER A 240 -4.90 7.41 -9.49
N ALA A 241 -4.96 7.24 -8.17
CA ALA A 241 -5.50 6.09 -7.47
C ALA A 241 -7.03 6.18 -7.24
N ASN A 242 -7.69 7.23 -7.74
CA ASN A 242 -9.11 7.53 -7.54
C ASN A 242 -9.53 7.79 -6.08
N TYR A 243 -8.61 8.15 -5.18
CA TYR A 243 -8.94 8.66 -3.85
C TYR A 243 -9.09 10.19 -3.88
N ILE A 244 -9.96 10.72 -3.01
CA ILE A 244 -10.06 12.16 -2.74
C ILE A 244 -8.80 12.65 -2.02
#